data_AF-A0A7V9WKQ3-F1
#
_entry.id   AF-A0A7V9WKQ3-F1
#
_cell.length_a   1.000
_cell.length_b   1.000
_cell.length_c   1.000
_cell.angle_alpha   90.00
_cell.angle_beta   90.00
_cell.angle_gamma   90.00
#
_symmetry.space_group_name_H-M   'P 1'
#
loop_
_entity.id
_entity.type
_entity.pdbx_description
1 polymer ?
#
loop_
_entity_poly.entity_id
_entity_poly.type
_entity_poly.pdbx_seq_one_letter_code
_entity_poly.pdbx_strand_id
1 'polypeptide(L)'
;MAHTKTQSHPDVTVRLANSGDHNALLRLATLDSATVPSSPIVVAETGGELMAAVAIDGSAAIADPFHPTAALVQMLELRAVQLRSGAPGRGSLRGRLAGALSDSRPVPHLP
;
A
#
# COMPACT_ATOMS: atom_id res chain seq x y z
N MET A 1 -18.98 27.39 -18.45
CA MET A 1 -17.61 26.94 -18.14
C MET A 1 -17.63 26.20 -16.81
N ALA A 2 -17.67 24.87 -16.81
CA ALA A 2 -17.46 24.05 -15.60
C ALA A 2 -17.21 22.60 -16.04
N HIS A 3 -16.00 22.31 -16.50
CA HIS A 3 -15.57 20.93 -16.65
C HIS A 3 -15.20 20.43 -15.26
N THR A 4 -16.13 19.77 -14.57
CA THR A 4 -15.75 18.89 -13.45
C THR A 4 -15.08 17.68 -14.10
N LYS A 5 -13.78 17.77 -14.36
CA LYS A 5 -12.99 16.62 -14.76
C LYS A 5 -13.02 15.68 -13.56
N THR A 6 -13.88 14.67 -13.58
CA THR A 6 -13.84 13.56 -12.64
C THR A 6 -12.45 12.96 -12.79
N GLN A 7 -11.52 13.39 -11.93
CA GLN A 7 -10.17 12.88 -11.92
C GLN A 7 -10.31 11.45 -11.41
N SER A 8 -10.30 10.50 -12.34
CA SER A 8 -10.15 9.09 -12.06
C SER A 8 -8.78 8.92 -11.40
N HIS A 9 -8.75 9.04 -10.09
CA HIS A 9 -7.59 8.67 -9.30
C HIS A 9 -7.33 7.19 -9.56
N PRO A 10 -6.10 6.80 -9.90
CA PRO A 10 -5.79 5.40 -10.09
C PRO A 10 -6.05 4.68 -8.76
N ASP A 11 -6.66 3.50 -8.81
CA ASP A 11 -7.06 2.76 -7.62
C ASP A 11 -5.81 2.39 -6.81
N VAL A 12 -5.75 2.84 -5.55
CA VAL A 12 -4.60 2.63 -4.68
C VAL A 12 -4.89 1.46 -3.77
N THR A 13 -4.11 0.39 -3.91
CA THR A 13 -4.22 -0.79 -3.05
C THR A 13 -3.13 -0.76 -1.99
N VAL A 14 -3.53 -0.91 -0.72
CA VAL A 14 -2.59 -1.01 0.41
C VAL A 14 -2.56 -2.44 0.91
N ARG A 15 -1.39 -3.08 0.86
CA ARG A 15 -1.23 -4.49 1.27
C ARG A 15 0.09 -4.73 2.00
N LEU A 16 0.18 -5.87 2.68
CA LEU A 16 1.44 -6.36 3.24
C LEU A 16 2.31 -6.91 2.10
N ALA A 17 3.61 -6.60 2.13
CA ALA A 17 4.56 -7.15 1.18
C ALA A 17 4.66 -8.67 1.34
N ASN A 18 4.76 -9.37 0.23
CA ASN A 18 5.04 -10.79 0.16
C ASN A 18 6.40 -11.06 -0.53
N SER A 19 6.85 -12.31 -0.54
CA SER A 19 8.15 -12.68 -1.11
C SER A 19 8.28 -12.37 -2.61
N GLY A 20 7.17 -12.31 -3.36
CA GLY A 20 7.15 -11.93 -4.77
C GLY A 20 7.40 -10.44 -5.02
N ASP A 21 7.15 -9.59 -4.02
CA ASP A 21 7.35 -8.14 -4.13
C ASP A 21 8.84 -7.72 -4.01
N HIS A 22 9.74 -8.66 -3.71
CA HIS A 22 11.15 -8.36 -3.40
C HIS A 22 11.86 -7.60 -4.52
N ASN A 23 11.65 -7.98 -5.79
CA ASN A 23 12.28 -7.30 -6.92
C ASN A 23 11.74 -5.87 -7.11
N ALA A 24 10.43 -5.68 -6.94
CA ALA A 24 9.80 -4.37 -7.00
C ALA A 24 10.28 -3.45 -5.86
N LEU A 25 10.43 -3.99 -4.65
CA LEU A 25 11.00 -3.28 -3.51
C LEU A 25 12.46 -2.88 -3.73
N LEU A 26 13.28 -3.78 -4.31
CA LEU A 26 14.67 -3.46 -4.66
C LEU A 26 14.75 -2.34 -5.70
N ARG A 27 13.88 -2.37 -6.72
CA ARG A 27 13.80 -1.30 -7.72
C ARG A 27 13.43 0.02 -7.06
N LEU A 28 12.38 0.03 -6.23
CA LEU A 28 11.93 1.22 -5.52
C LEU A 28 13.03 1.78 -4.60
N ALA A 29 13.71 0.91 -3.85
CA ALA A 29 14.85 1.29 -3.01
C ALA A 29 15.99 1.91 -3.80
N THR A 30 16.29 1.36 -4.99
CA THR A 30 17.31 1.91 -5.87
C THR A 30 16.93 3.30 -6.39
N LEU A 31 15.66 3.52 -6.74
CA LEU A 31 15.16 4.82 -7.18
C LEU A 31 15.26 5.87 -6.06
N ASP A 32 14.89 5.49 -4.84
CA ASP A 32 14.93 6.36 -3.66
C ASP A 32 16.33 6.46 -3.02
N SER A 33 17.34 5.80 -3.59
CA SER A 33 18.68 5.67 -2.99
C SER A 33 18.66 5.15 -1.53
N ALA A 34 17.68 4.30 -1.22
CA ALA A 34 17.44 3.70 0.09
C ALA A 34 17.77 2.19 0.08
N THR A 35 17.67 1.54 1.23
CA THR A 35 17.83 0.08 1.37
C THR A 35 16.50 -0.56 1.75
N VAL A 36 16.17 -1.71 1.17
CA VAL A 36 14.96 -2.46 1.52
C VAL A 36 14.98 -2.84 3.02
N PRO A 37 13.95 -2.48 3.80
CA PRO A 37 13.86 -2.85 5.20
C PRO A 37 13.87 -4.37 5.38
N SER A 38 14.52 -4.85 6.44
CA SER A 38 14.46 -6.27 6.85
C SER A 38 13.18 -6.63 7.63
N SER A 39 12.48 -5.61 8.12
CA SER A 39 11.21 -5.75 8.84
C SER A 39 10.03 -5.96 7.89
N PRO A 40 8.90 -6.52 8.37
CA PRO A 40 7.67 -6.60 7.57
C PRO A 40 7.28 -5.23 7.00
N ILE A 41 6.87 -5.19 5.74
CA ILE A 41 6.64 -3.94 4.99
C ILE A 41 5.16 -3.85 4.58
N VAL A 42 4.57 -2.66 4.66
CA VAL A 42 3.31 -2.33 4.00
C VAL A 42 3.63 -1.56 2.73
N VAL A 43 3.00 -1.96 1.63
CA VAL A 43 3.21 -1.37 0.31
C VAL A 43 1.94 -0.73 -0.21
N ALA A 44 2.11 0.36 -0.95
CA ALA A 44 1.06 0.98 -1.75
C ALA A 44 1.31 0.65 -3.22
N GLU A 45 0.31 0.05 -3.83
CA GLU A 45 0.29 -0.33 -5.24
C GLU A 45 -0.71 0.55 -5.98
N THR A 46 -0.38 0.95 -7.20
CA THR A 46 -1.27 1.72 -8.07
C THR A 46 -1.18 1.14 -9.47
N GLY A 47 -2.29 0.62 -9.98
CA GLY A 47 -2.33 0.02 -11.33
C GLY A 47 -1.38 -1.16 -11.56
N GLY A 48 -1.04 -1.93 -10.52
CA GLY A 48 -0.11 -3.06 -10.61
C GLY A 48 1.34 -2.76 -10.22
N GLU A 49 1.68 -1.49 -9.98
CA GLU A 49 3.05 -1.06 -9.67
C GLU A 49 3.17 -0.57 -8.23
N LEU A 50 4.24 -0.98 -7.53
CA LEU A 50 4.54 -0.50 -6.18
C LEU A 50 5.11 0.92 -6.25
N MET A 51 4.41 1.85 -5.62
CA MET A 51 4.78 3.27 -5.62
C MET A 51 5.41 3.71 -4.31
N ALA A 52 5.07 3.05 -3.20
CA ALA A 52 5.61 3.35 -1.88
C ALA A 52 5.61 2.11 -0.98
N ALA A 53 6.52 2.09 -0.01
CA ALA A 53 6.72 1.01 0.95
C ALA A 53 7.14 1.60 2.29
N VAL A 54 6.54 1.14 3.39
CA VAL A 54 6.90 1.57 4.75
C VAL A 54 7.05 0.35 5.64
N ALA A 55 8.11 0.32 6.43
CA ALA A 55 8.32 -0.73 7.41
C ALA A 55 7.25 -0.66 8.51
N ILE A 56 6.67 -1.80 8.88
CA ILE A 56 5.63 -1.90 9.91
C ILE A 56 6.16 -1.45 11.26
N ASP A 57 7.46 -1.43 11.52
CA ASP A 57 8.05 -0.85 12.74
C ASP A 57 8.28 0.66 12.66
N GLY A 58 8.14 1.27 11.48
CA GLY A 58 8.42 2.68 11.23
C GLY A 58 9.91 3.01 11.07
N SER A 59 10.77 2.00 10.91
CA SER A 59 12.22 2.19 10.78
C SER A 59 12.63 2.86 9.46
N ALA A 60 11.85 2.66 8.40
CA ALA A 60 12.17 3.13 7.07
C ALA A 60 10.91 3.29 6.22
N ALA A 61 10.96 4.27 5.33
CA ALA A 61 10.02 4.48 4.24
C ALA A 61 10.83 4.57 2.94
N ILE A 62 10.31 3.96 1.89
CA ILE A 62 10.86 4.02 0.55
C ILE A 62 9.72 4.42 -0.39
N ALA A 63 9.94 5.41 -1.23
CA ALA A 63 8.93 5.86 -2.18
C ALA A 63 9.55 6.10 -3.55
N ASP A 64 8.71 6.12 -4.59
CA ASP A 64 9.16 6.56 -5.91
C ASP A 64 9.31 8.10 -5.89
N PRO A 65 10.54 8.64 -6.01
CA PRO A 65 10.78 10.08 -5.97
C PRO A 65 10.38 10.79 -7.26
N PHE A 66 10.13 10.04 -8.34
CA PHE A 66 9.73 10.59 -9.64
C PHE A 66 8.21 10.81 -9.74
N HIS A 67 7.47 10.41 -8.70
CA HIS A 67 6.02 10.54 -8.62
C HIS A 67 5.60 11.22 -7.29
N PRO A 68 4.43 11.88 -7.24
CA PRO A 68 3.93 12.53 -6.02
C PRO A 68 3.41 11.49 -5.02
N THR A 69 4.31 10.78 -4.37
CA THR A 69 4.05 9.63 -3.48
C THR A 69 3.89 10.02 -2.00
N ALA A 70 4.04 11.30 -1.64
CA ALA A 70 3.97 11.77 -0.25
C ALA A 70 2.63 11.44 0.45
N ALA A 71 1.51 11.46 -0.27
CA ALA A 71 0.22 11.05 0.27
C ALA A 71 0.15 9.53 0.52
N LEU A 72 0.79 8.73 -0.34
CA LEU A 72 0.87 7.28 -0.19
C LEU A 72 1.71 6.92 1.04
N VAL A 73 2.87 7.56 1.22
CA VAL A 73 3.73 7.35 2.39
C VAL A 73 2.97 7.64 3.69
N GLN A 74 2.30 8.80 3.79
CA GLN A 74 1.50 9.14 4.98
C GLN A 74 0.39 8.10 5.26
N MET A 75 -0.28 7.61 4.21
CA MET A 75 -1.29 6.57 4.35
C MET A 75 -0.67 5.24 4.84
N LEU A 76 0.51 4.87 4.33
CA LEU A 76 1.23 3.68 4.75
C LEU A 76 1.75 3.79 6.19
N GLU A 77 2.22 4.95 6.61
CA GLU A 77 2.63 5.22 7.98
C GLU A 77 1.47 5.06 8.97
N LEU A 78 0.30 5.64 8.65
CA LEU A 78 -0.92 5.46 9.43
C LEU A 78 -1.32 3.99 9.51
N ARG A 79 -1.23 3.26 8.38
CA ARG A 79 -1.52 1.84 8.33
C ARG A 79 -0.53 1.03 9.17
N ALA A 80 0.75 1.36 9.13
CA ALA A 80 1.78 0.73 9.94
C ALA A 80 1.51 0.93 11.44
N VAL A 81 1.08 2.13 11.87
CA VAL A 81 0.64 2.38 13.26
C VAL A 81 -0.52 1.46 13.66
N GLN A 82 -1.52 1.32 12.80
CA GLN A 82 -2.67 0.45 13.06
C GLN A 82 -2.26 -1.03 13.18
N LEU A 83 -1.34 -1.49 12.33
CA LEU A 83 -0.85 -2.87 12.35
C LEU A 83 0.01 -3.15 13.59
N ARG A 84 0.82 -2.19 14.05
CA ARG A 84 1.55 -2.28 15.34
C ARG A 84 0.59 -2.33 16.52
N SER A 85 -0.42 -1.47 16.52
CA SER A 85 -1.39 -1.33 17.62
C SER A 85 -2.41 -2.47 17.67
N GLY A 86 -2.61 -3.16 16.55
CA GLY A 86 -3.49 -4.33 16.40
C GLY A 86 -2.79 -5.68 16.54
N ALA A 87 -1.49 -5.72 16.85
CA ALA A 87 -0.79 -6.96 17.16
C ALA A 87 -1.49 -7.65 18.37
N PRO A 88 -1.76 -8.97 18.32
CA PRO A 88 -2.66 -9.63 19.26
C PRO A 88 -2.03 -9.81 20.65
N GLY A 89 -1.99 -8.73 21.43
CA GLY A 89 -2.21 -8.83 22.87
C GLY A 89 -3.70 -9.04 23.09
N ARG A 90 -4.13 -10.30 23.22
CA ARG A 90 -5.41 -10.75 23.79
C ARG A 90 -6.52 -9.68 23.88
N GLY A 91 -7.37 -9.62 22.85
CA GLY A 91 -8.72 -9.06 22.96
C GLY A 91 -8.92 -7.73 22.23
N SER A 92 -9.46 -7.79 21.02
CA SER A 92 -10.69 -7.04 20.73
C SER A 92 -11.32 -7.55 19.43
N LEU A 93 -12.60 -7.89 19.54
CA LEU A 93 -13.52 -8.19 18.44
C LEU A 93 -13.89 -6.88 17.73
N ARG A 94 -12.92 -6.18 17.15
CA ARG A 94 -13.13 -4.93 16.39
C ARG A 94 -12.47 -4.94 15.00
N GLY A 95 -12.33 -6.12 14.40
CA GLY A 95 -12.03 -6.31 12.98
C GLY A 95 -13.25 -6.20 12.06
N ARG A 96 -14.17 -5.25 12.34
CA ARG A 96 -15.26 -4.90 11.41
C ARG A 96 -15.12 -3.42 11.11
N LEU A 97 -15.04 -3.10 9.81
CA LEU A 97 -15.03 -1.77 9.16
C LEU A 97 -13.71 -1.30 8.50
N ALA A 98 -13.02 -2.18 7.76
CA ALA A 98 -12.11 -1.73 6.70
C ALA A 98 -12.10 -2.77 5.57
N GLY A 99 -13.17 -2.77 4.78
CA GLY A 99 -13.40 -3.71 3.69
C GLY A 99 -14.59 -3.23 2.87
N ALA A 100 -14.52 -1.99 2.40
CA ALA A 100 -15.40 -1.48 1.37
C ALA A 100 -14.49 -0.98 0.26
N LEU A 101 -14.85 -1.38 -0.97
CA LEU A 101 -14.33 -1.02 -2.29
C LEU A 101 -13.30 -2.03 -2.85
N SER A 102 -13.70 -2.61 -4.00
CA SER A 102 -13.02 -3.60 -4.86
C SER A 102 -13.34 -5.09 -4.64
N ASP A 103 -14.62 -5.45 -4.74
CA ASP A 103 -15.05 -6.77 -5.23
C ASP A 103 -15.26 -6.66 -6.76
N SER A 104 -14.20 -6.89 -7.53
CA SER A 104 -14.32 -7.19 -8.96
C SER A 104 -14.81 -8.63 -9.11
N ARG A 105 -16.13 -8.79 -9.21
CA ARG A 105 -16.77 -10.07 -9.55
C ARG A 105 -16.25 -10.59 -10.90
N PRO A 106 -15.76 -11.84 -11.01
CA PRO A 106 -15.53 -12.45 -12.31
C PRO A 106 -16.88 -12.77 -12.96
N VAL A 107 -17.09 -12.32 -14.20
CA VAL A 107 -18.24 -12.69 -15.04
C VAL A 107 -17.92 -14.02 -15.73
N PRO A 108 -18.64 -15.13 -15.44
CA PRO A 108 -18.46 -16.34 -16.23
C PRO A 108 -19.07 -16.14 -17.61
N HIS A 109 -18.25 -16.20 -18.65
CA HIS A 109 -18.71 -16.37 -20.02
C HIS A 109 -18.81 -17.87 -20.30
N LEU A 110 -20.01 -18.34 -20.63
CA LEU A 110 -20.27 -19.67 -21.19
C LEU A 110 -21.08 -19.46 -22.48
N PRO A 111 -20.70 -20.16 -23.55
CA PRO A 111 -21.66 -20.94 -24.31
C PRO A 111 -21.57 -22.42 -23.94
#